data_AF-A0A7J9Q393-F1
#
_entry.id   AF-A0A7J9Q393-F1
#
_cell.length_a   1.000
_cell.length_b   1.000
_cell.length_c   1.000
_cell.angle_alpha   90.00
_cell.angle_beta   90.00
_cell.angle_gamma   90.00
#
_symmetry.space_group_name_H-M   'P 1'
#
loop_
_entity.id
_entity.type
_entity.pdbx_description
1 polymer ?
#
loop_
_entity_poly.entity_id
_entity_poly.type
_entity_poly.pdbx_seq_one_letter_code
_entity_poly.pdbx_strand_id
1 'polypeptide(L)'
;MNFYFHYFNIWKKHGGIQLKGKLKDLPLIQFDISTILDNDLNLAIAQKCYKNIYNDRYDEWGLYSDPKLLSTILEALYLIVDDFQSYNLLASLGSSGAPLTFNLSVRHEKKAIFINDDWSITPTFQPIKPQNIIQDLEKDTKILLIDSIFKSGLTTYNAICAIEKYMNTQNVSIGILVISVLPKFVELNIFNSNQHDIPIYYLTSWDVESIEKALNNHKTP
;
A
#
# COMPACT_ATOMS: atom_id res chain seq x y z
N MET A 1 22.45 -5.43 -16.07
CA MET A 1 22.37 -3.96 -16.03
C MET A 1 21.61 -3.47 -17.26
N ASN A 2 20.27 -3.59 -17.29
CA ASN A 2 19.41 -3.08 -18.39
C ASN A 2 17.88 -3.22 -18.17
N PHE A 3 17.41 -3.58 -16.97
CA PHE A 3 15.96 -3.72 -16.71
C PHE A 3 15.27 -2.41 -16.24
N TYR A 4 16.02 -1.39 -15.84
CA TYR A 4 15.48 -0.13 -15.29
C TYR A 4 15.06 0.91 -16.33
N PHE A 5 15.53 0.80 -17.58
CA PHE A 5 15.39 1.89 -18.55
C PHE A 5 14.09 1.88 -19.38
N HIS A 6 13.36 0.77 -19.44
CA HIS A 6 12.21 0.66 -20.36
C HIS A 6 10.88 1.17 -19.78
N TYR A 7 10.78 1.31 -18.46
CA TYR A 7 9.57 1.83 -17.79
C TYR A 7 9.52 3.38 -17.69
N PHE A 8 10.58 4.08 -18.12
CA PHE A 8 10.76 5.52 -17.92
C PHE A 8 9.91 6.43 -18.83
N ASN A 9 9.29 5.93 -19.90
CA ASN A 9 8.72 6.81 -20.95
C ASN A 9 7.19 7.01 -20.91
N ILE A 10 6.43 6.25 -20.12
CA ILE A 10 4.99 6.53 -19.86
C ILE A 10 4.82 7.45 -18.62
N TRP A 11 5.92 7.66 -17.89
CA TRP A 11 6.06 8.23 -16.55
C TRP A 11 5.87 9.76 -16.42
N LYS A 12 6.16 10.53 -17.46
CA LYS A 12 6.22 12.00 -17.39
C LYS A 12 4.87 12.72 -17.26
N LYS A 13 3.75 12.03 -17.50
CA LYS A 13 2.42 12.69 -17.54
C LYS A 13 1.62 12.56 -16.24
N HIS A 14 1.94 11.57 -15.40
CA HIS A 14 1.20 11.28 -14.16
C HIS A 14 2.09 11.15 -12.92
N GLY A 15 3.41 11.36 -13.06
CA GLY A 15 4.30 11.72 -11.96
C GLY A 15 4.21 10.80 -10.74
N GLY A 16 4.42 9.50 -10.90
CA GLY A 16 4.67 8.60 -9.77
C GLY A 16 5.87 7.73 -10.07
N ILE A 17 6.69 7.41 -9.06
CA ILE A 17 7.67 6.34 -9.24
C ILE A 17 6.90 5.02 -9.19
N GLN A 18 6.61 4.41 -10.35
CA GLN A 18 6.01 3.08 -10.35
C GLN A 18 7.00 2.10 -9.76
N LEU A 19 6.70 1.60 -8.56
CA LEU A 19 7.53 0.62 -7.90
C LEU A 19 6.73 -0.65 -7.68
N LYS A 20 7.02 -1.62 -8.54
CA LYS A 20 6.60 -3.01 -8.38
C LYS A 20 7.80 -3.79 -7.89
N GLY A 21 7.63 -4.49 -6.77
CA GLY A 21 8.67 -5.34 -6.21
C GLY A 21 8.10 -6.67 -5.72
N LYS A 22 8.99 -7.48 -5.17
CA LYS A 22 8.60 -8.59 -4.31
C LYS A 22 8.85 -8.23 -2.87
N LEU A 23 8.06 -8.80 -1.97
CA LEU A 23 8.17 -8.57 -0.54
C LEU A 23 9.62 -8.73 -0.04
N LYS A 24 10.31 -9.80 -0.44
CA LYS A 24 11.70 -10.09 -0.03
C LYS A 24 12.74 -9.05 -0.47
N ASP A 25 12.43 -8.26 -1.49
CA ASP A 25 13.36 -7.29 -2.04
C ASP A 25 13.27 -5.95 -1.30
N LEU A 26 12.17 -5.68 -0.57
CA LEU A 26 11.88 -4.37 0.04
C LEU A 26 13.03 -3.78 0.89
N PRO A 27 13.71 -4.53 1.78
CA PRO A 27 14.79 -3.96 2.60
C PRO A 27 16.01 -3.52 1.79
N LEU A 28 16.17 -4.05 0.57
CA LEU A 28 17.31 -3.75 -0.31
C LEU A 28 17.07 -2.52 -1.18
N ILE A 29 15.86 -1.96 -1.13
CA ILE A 29 15.47 -0.83 -1.96
C ILE A 29 15.97 0.46 -1.35
N GLN A 30 17.08 0.97 -1.90
CA GLN A 30 17.63 2.27 -1.59
C GLN A 30 17.30 3.24 -2.72
N PHE A 31 16.51 4.27 -2.41
CA PHE A 31 16.28 5.37 -3.33
C PHE A 31 17.00 6.62 -2.84
N ASP A 32 17.53 7.38 -3.80
CA ASP A 32 17.94 8.75 -3.54
C ASP A 32 16.70 9.62 -3.32
N ILE A 33 16.57 10.17 -2.12
CA ILE A 33 15.42 10.96 -1.70
C ILE A 33 15.28 12.24 -2.52
N SER A 34 16.38 12.79 -3.03
CA SER A 34 16.30 13.95 -3.93
C SER A 34 15.53 13.59 -5.21
N THR A 35 15.83 12.43 -5.80
CA THR A 35 15.14 11.91 -6.99
C THR A 35 13.66 11.57 -6.71
N ILE A 36 13.35 11.14 -5.47
CA ILE A 36 11.95 10.90 -5.06
C ILE A 36 11.18 12.22 -4.94
N LEU A 37 11.81 13.26 -4.39
CA LEU A 37 11.19 14.56 -4.16
C LEU A 37 11.07 15.44 -5.40
N ASP A 38 11.85 15.19 -6.45
CA ASP A 38 11.69 15.83 -7.77
C ASP A 38 10.34 15.52 -8.43
N ASN A 39 9.57 14.61 -7.85
CA ASN A 39 8.25 14.23 -8.28
C ASN A 39 7.16 14.96 -7.46
N ASP A 40 6.33 15.75 -8.15
CA ASP A 40 5.28 16.58 -7.51
C ASP A 40 4.32 15.80 -6.61
N LEU A 41 3.93 14.58 -7.02
CA LEU A 41 3.02 13.74 -6.23
C LEU A 41 3.71 13.25 -4.96
N ASN A 42 4.93 12.73 -5.08
CA ASN A 42 5.70 12.25 -3.93
C ASN A 42 6.03 13.38 -2.96
N LEU A 43 6.39 14.57 -3.47
CA LEU A 43 6.58 15.77 -2.66
C LEU A 43 5.30 16.16 -1.93
N ALA A 44 4.15 16.15 -2.61
CA ALA A 44 2.86 16.46 -1.99
C ALA A 44 2.46 15.43 -0.92
N ILE A 45 2.69 14.13 -1.16
CA ILE A 45 2.48 13.06 -0.17
C ILE A 45 3.38 13.32 1.04
N ALA A 46 4.68 13.52 0.83
CA ALA A 46 5.64 13.77 1.90
C ALA A 46 5.27 15.04 2.71
N GLN A 47 4.98 16.15 2.05
CA GLN A 47 4.57 17.39 2.71
C GLN A 47 3.29 17.24 3.54
N LYS A 48 2.36 16.37 3.14
CA LYS A 48 1.15 16.09 3.92
C LYS A 48 1.42 15.18 5.10
N CYS A 49 2.12 14.07 4.90
CA CYS A 49 2.42 13.10 5.96
C CYS A 49 3.34 13.65 7.04
N TYR A 50 4.14 14.68 6.72
CA TYR A 50 5.12 15.28 7.63
C TYR A 50 4.85 16.78 7.89
N LYS A 51 3.61 17.24 7.64
CA LYS A 51 3.23 18.67 7.74
C LYS A 51 3.47 19.28 9.14
N ASN A 52 3.41 18.44 10.18
CA ASN A 52 3.71 18.82 11.55
C ASN A 52 5.04 18.15 11.97
N ILE A 53 6.14 18.88 11.84
CA ILE A 53 7.53 18.48 12.17
C ILE A 53 7.72 18.10 13.66
N TYR A 54 6.63 18.08 14.44
CA TYR A 54 6.64 17.86 15.89
C TYR A 54 6.24 16.45 16.32
N ASN A 55 5.98 15.53 15.39
CA ASN A 55 5.77 14.13 15.72
C ASN A 55 6.52 13.25 14.72
N ASP A 56 7.39 12.37 15.23
CA ASP A 56 8.17 11.36 14.49
C ASP A 56 7.28 10.27 13.82
N ARG A 57 6.06 10.62 13.42
CA ARG A 57 5.02 9.71 12.94
C ARG A 57 4.54 10.19 11.59
N TYR A 58 4.59 9.29 10.62
CA TYR A 58 3.88 9.42 9.35
C TYR A 58 2.39 9.69 9.65
N ASP A 59 1.84 10.81 9.20
CA ASP A 59 0.42 11.13 9.31
C ASP A 59 -0.33 10.71 8.05
N GLU A 60 -0.75 9.44 7.97
CA GLU A 60 -1.51 8.94 6.83
C GLU A 60 -2.88 9.62 6.67
N TRP A 61 -3.49 10.07 7.76
CA TRP A 61 -4.80 10.72 7.75
C TRP A 61 -4.75 12.10 7.11
N GLY A 62 -3.60 12.77 7.20
CA GLY A 62 -3.30 13.99 6.46
C GLY A 62 -3.54 13.86 4.94
N LEU A 63 -3.27 12.68 4.35
CA LEU A 63 -3.51 12.42 2.93
C LEU A 63 -5.00 12.39 2.59
N TYR A 64 -5.81 11.76 3.45
CA TYR A 64 -7.25 11.62 3.24
C TYR A 64 -8.01 12.93 3.44
N SER A 65 -7.42 13.89 4.15
CA SER A 65 -7.99 15.23 4.33
C SER A 65 -7.93 16.13 3.10
N ASP A 66 -7.16 15.75 2.06
CA ASP A 66 -6.98 16.53 0.84
C ASP A 66 -7.59 15.80 -0.37
N PRO A 67 -8.82 16.15 -0.79
CA PRO A 67 -9.52 15.43 -1.86
C PRO A 67 -8.79 15.44 -3.20
N LYS A 68 -8.06 16.52 -3.51
CA LYS A 68 -7.32 16.63 -4.78
C LYS A 68 -6.11 15.71 -4.78
N LEU A 69 -5.35 15.71 -3.67
CA LEU A 69 -4.22 14.82 -3.51
C LEU A 69 -4.68 13.36 -3.48
N LEU A 70 -5.73 13.03 -2.71
CA LEU A 70 -6.28 11.69 -2.63
C LEU A 70 -6.72 11.16 -4.00
N SER A 71 -7.43 11.99 -4.79
CA SER A 71 -7.80 11.63 -6.16
C SER A 71 -6.57 11.29 -7.02
N THR A 72 -5.51 12.10 -6.92
CA THR A 72 -4.26 11.88 -7.66
C THR A 72 -3.55 10.60 -7.21
N ILE A 73 -3.52 10.33 -5.90
CA ILE A 73 -2.98 9.08 -5.33
C ILE A 73 -3.76 7.88 -5.88
N LEU A 74 -5.09 7.92 -5.89
CA LEU A 74 -5.93 6.83 -6.38
C LEU A 74 -5.71 6.54 -7.87
N GLU A 75 -5.61 7.58 -8.69
CA GLU A 75 -5.26 7.43 -10.11
C GLU A 75 -3.89 6.80 -10.30
N ALA A 76 -2.89 7.23 -9.51
CA ALA A 76 -1.55 6.66 -9.58
C ALA A 76 -1.54 5.20 -9.11
N LEU A 77 -2.20 4.87 -7.99
CA LEU A 77 -2.31 3.50 -7.47
C LEU A 77 -3.01 2.55 -8.45
N TYR A 78 -4.00 3.05 -9.19
CA TYR A 78 -4.63 2.28 -10.26
C TYR A 78 -3.62 1.90 -11.36
N LEU A 79 -2.82 2.86 -11.82
CA LEU A 79 -1.88 2.66 -12.92
C LEU A 79 -0.71 1.73 -12.58
N ILE A 80 -0.32 1.60 -11.30
CA ILE A 80 0.82 0.75 -10.92
C ILE A 80 0.51 -0.74 -10.85
N VAL A 81 -0.77 -1.11 -10.70
CA VAL A 81 -1.19 -2.52 -10.63
C VAL A 81 -1.45 -3.01 -12.06
N ASP A 82 -0.42 -3.61 -12.66
CA ASP A 82 -0.42 -4.04 -14.08
C ASP A 82 -1.66 -4.85 -14.50
N ASP A 83 -2.26 -5.60 -13.57
CA ASP A 83 -3.47 -6.38 -13.80
C ASP A 83 -4.45 -6.24 -12.62
N PHE A 84 -4.92 -5.01 -12.39
CA PHE A 84 -5.94 -4.73 -11.36
C PHE A 84 -7.19 -5.59 -11.56
N GLN A 85 -7.52 -5.92 -12.82
CA GLN A 85 -8.68 -6.74 -13.16
C GLN A 85 -8.56 -8.18 -12.67
N SER A 86 -7.35 -8.73 -12.58
CA SER A 86 -7.13 -10.08 -12.05
C SER A 86 -7.44 -10.25 -10.58
N TYR A 87 -7.49 -9.17 -9.80
CA TYR A 87 -7.87 -9.25 -8.39
C TYR A 87 -9.40 -9.32 -8.27
N ASN A 88 -9.88 -10.40 -7.66
CA ASN A 88 -11.31 -10.66 -7.50
C ASN A 88 -11.85 -10.00 -6.22
N LEU A 89 -10.95 -9.76 -5.27
CA LEU A 89 -11.27 -9.23 -3.95
C LEU A 89 -10.23 -8.19 -3.53
N LEU A 90 -10.71 -7.04 -3.05
CA LEU A 90 -9.88 -6.05 -2.36
C LEU A 90 -10.05 -6.22 -0.86
N ALA A 91 -8.96 -6.15 -0.10
CA ALA A 91 -8.99 -6.31 1.34
C ALA A 91 -8.27 -5.15 2.02
N SER A 92 -9.03 -4.33 2.74
CA SER A 92 -8.48 -3.24 3.55
C SER A 92 -7.75 -3.79 4.75
N LEU A 93 -6.53 -3.31 4.99
CA LEU A 93 -5.78 -3.54 6.22
C LEU A 93 -6.04 -2.39 7.19
N GLY A 94 -6.79 -2.67 8.26
CA GLY A 94 -7.15 -1.69 9.27
C GLY A 94 -7.92 -0.49 8.74
N SER A 95 -8.18 0.49 9.62
CA SER A 95 -8.88 1.73 9.27
C SER A 95 -8.08 2.61 8.29
N SER A 96 -6.75 2.52 8.32
CA SER A 96 -5.84 3.24 7.43
C SER A 96 -6.00 2.83 5.97
N GLY A 97 -6.23 1.55 5.66
CA GLY A 97 -6.45 1.07 4.29
C GLY A 97 -7.85 1.28 3.74
N ALA A 98 -8.84 1.56 4.60
CA ALA A 98 -10.25 1.54 4.21
C ALA A 98 -10.64 2.61 3.20
N PRO A 99 -10.19 3.88 3.33
CA PRO A 99 -10.49 4.91 2.35
C PRO A 99 -10.02 4.54 0.94
N LEU A 100 -8.81 3.99 0.81
CA LEU A 100 -8.27 3.54 -0.48
C LEU A 100 -9.07 2.36 -1.04
N THR A 101 -9.31 1.35 -0.20
CA THR A 101 -10.04 0.14 -0.58
C THR A 101 -11.45 0.46 -1.07
N PHE A 102 -12.17 1.33 -0.36
CA PHE A 102 -13.52 1.73 -0.74
C PHE A 102 -13.55 2.47 -2.08
N ASN A 103 -12.65 3.43 -2.28
CA ASN A 103 -12.61 4.18 -3.53
C ASN A 103 -12.24 3.28 -4.72
N LEU A 104 -11.24 2.41 -4.55
CA LEU A 104 -10.83 1.46 -5.58
C LEU A 104 -11.92 0.42 -5.86
N SER A 105 -12.64 -0.06 -4.84
CA SER A 105 -13.69 -1.06 -5.03
C SER A 105 -14.90 -0.51 -5.77
N VAL A 106 -15.35 0.71 -5.42
CA VAL A 106 -16.46 1.40 -6.10
C VAL A 106 -16.08 1.68 -7.56
N ARG A 107 -14.88 2.20 -7.80
CA ARG A 107 -14.40 2.53 -9.15
C ARG A 107 -14.32 1.32 -10.07
N HIS A 108 -13.98 0.15 -9.52
CA HIS A 108 -13.71 -1.07 -10.29
C HIS A 108 -14.78 -2.15 -10.12
N GLU A 109 -15.90 -1.83 -9.47
CA GLU A 109 -16.99 -2.76 -9.18
C GLU A 109 -16.49 -4.08 -8.54
N LYS A 110 -15.49 -3.97 -7.65
CA LYS A 110 -14.88 -5.11 -6.98
C LYS A 110 -15.53 -5.36 -5.63
N LYS A 111 -15.58 -6.63 -5.22
CA LYS A 111 -15.89 -6.99 -3.84
C LYS A 111 -14.77 -6.45 -2.94
N ALA A 112 -15.14 -5.86 -1.81
CA ALA A 112 -14.20 -5.39 -0.80
C ALA A 112 -14.51 -6.01 0.56
N ILE A 113 -13.46 -6.39 1.28
CA ILE A 113 -13.53 -6.77 2.68
C ILE A 113 -12.62 -5.89 3.53
N PHE A 114 -12.86 -5.95 4.84
CA PHE A 114 -12.08 -5.25 5.84
C PHE A 114 -11.45 -6.27 6.78
N ILE A 115 -10.14 -6.18 6.96
CA ILE A 115 -9.35 -7.00 7.88
C ILE A 115 -8.83 -6.07 8.97
N ASN A 116 -9.42 -6.12 10.16
CA ASN A 116 -8.96 -5.32 11.30
C ASN A 116 -8.10 -6.16 12.25
N ASP A 117 -7.06 -5.54 12.80
CA ASP A 117 -6.26 -6.11 13.89
C ASP A 117 -7.03 -6.07 15.23
N ASP A 118 -7.92 -5.08 15.44
CA ASP A 118 -8.78 -4.96 16.63
C ASP A 118 -10.27 -5.13 16.31
N TRP A 119 -10.86 -6.21 16.79
CA TRP A 119 -12.25 -6.59 16.47
C TRP A 119 -13.23 -5.76 17.33
N SER A 120 -14.09 -4.97 16.66
CA SER A 120 -15.33 -4.28 17.10
C SER A 120 -15.23 -3.03 17.99
N ILE A 121 -15.70 -1.86 17.49
CA ILE A 121 -15.95 -0.67 18.36
C ILE A 121 -17.28 0.09 18.08
N THR A 122 -17.96 0.01 16.92
CA THR A 122 -19.24 0.75 16.75
C THR A 122 -20.37 0.03 15.99
N PRO A 123 -21.65 0.32 16.31
CA PRO A 123 -22.82 -0.20 15.58
C PRO A 123 -22.93 0.25 14.12
N THR A 124 -22.28 1.35 13.73
CA THR A 124 -22.27 1.90 12.37
C THR A 124 -21.14 1.34 11.50
N PHE A 125 -20.19 0.58 12.07
CA PHE A 125 -19.06 0.00 11.36
C PHE A 125 -18.77 -1.41 11.90
N GLN A 126 -19.46 -2.40 11.34
CA GLN A 126 -19.30 -3.81 11.74
C GLN A 126 -18.08 -4.41 11.01
N PRO A 127 -17.12 -5.03 11.72
CA PRO A 127 -16.12 -5.87 11.06
C PRO A 127 -16.86 -6.99 10.35
N ILE A 128 -16.56 -7.21 9.07
CA ILE A 128 -17.08 -8.41 8.41
C ILE A 128 -16.33 -9.57 9.02
N LYS A 129 -16.98 -10.32 9.93
CA LYS A 129 -16.53 -11.66 10.30
C LYS A 129 -16.40 -12.41 8.98
N PRO A 130 -15.20 -12.86 8.58
CA PRO A 130 -15.04 -13.40 7.25
C PRO A 130 -15.73 -14.78 7.10
N GLN A 131 -16.40 -15.29 8.15
CA GLN A 131 -17.19 -16.52 8.09
C GLN A 131 -18.28 -16.52 7.01
N ASN A 132 -18.91 -15.39 6.69
CA ASN A 132 -19.99 -15.36 5.68
C ASN A 132 -19.52 -14.95 4.28
N ILE A 133 -18.41 -14.21 4.14
CA ILE A 133 -17.87 -13.85 2.81
C ILE A 133 -16.95 -14.95 2.29
N ILE A 134 -16.23 -15.67 3.16
CA ILE A 134 -15.28 -16.72 2.75
C ILE A 134 -15.99 -17.97 2.22
N GLN A 135 -17.22 -18.24 2.66
CA GLN A 135 -18.02 -19.34 2.08
C GLN A 135 -18.38 -19.09 0.60
N ASP A 136 -18.39 -17.82 0.18
CA ASP A 136 -18.70 -17.38 -1.19
C ASP A 136 -17.45 -17.03 -2.01
N LEU A 137 -16.24 -17.25 -1.47
CA LEU A 137 -15.01 -17.06 -2.24
C LEU A 137 -14.76 -18.28 -3.12
N GLU A 138 -14.81 -18.03 -4.42
CA GLU A 138 -14.59 -19.03 -5.45
C GLU A 138 -13.17 -19.61 -5.37
N LYS A 139 -13.00 -20.82 -5.90
CA LYS A 139 -11.66 -21.37 -6.15
C LYS A 139 -10.85 -20.35 -6.97
N ASP A 140 -9.53 -20.29 -6.74
CA ASP A 140 -8.61 -19.40 -7.45
C ASP A 140 -8.79 -17.89 -7.15
N THR A 141 -9.29 -17.56 -5.95
CA THR A 141 -9.45 -16.16 -5.51
C THR A 141 -8.09 -15.43 -5.45
N LYS A 142 -8.00 -14.31 -6.18
CA LYS A 142 -6.89 -13.36 -6.04
C LYS A 142 -7.30 -12.17 -5.18
N ILE A 143 -6.52 -11.90 -4.13
CA ILE A 143 -6.78 -10.86 -3.13
C ILE A 143 -5.71 -9.79 -3.21
N LEU A 144 -6.11 -8.52 -3.31
CA LEU A 144 -5.22 -7.38 -3.15
C LEU A 144 -5.41 -6.81 -1.74
N LEU A 145 -4.39 -6.95 -0.90
CA LEU A 145 -4.33 -6.31 0.41
C LEU A 145 -3.96 -4.83 0.22
N ILE A 146 -4.71 -3.92 0.83
CA ILE A 146 -4.56 -2.48 0.61
C ILE A 146 -4.36 -1.77 1.95
N ASP A 147 -3.31 -0.96 2.04
CA ASP A 147 -3.05 -0.07 3.17
C ASP A 147 -2.52 1.28 2.67
N SER A 148 -2.44 2.26 3.56
CA SER A 148 -1.73 3.51 3.32
C SER A 148 -0.21 3.31 3.31
N ILE A 149 0.32 2.51 4.24
CA ILE A 149 1.76 2.40 4.47
C ILE A 149 2.19 0.97 4.79
N PHE A 150 3.31 0.55 4.21
CA PHE A 150 3.98 -0.70 4.59
C PHE A 150 5.18 -0.40 5.49
N LYS A 151 5.04 -0.64 6.80
CA LYS A 151 6.09 -0.39 7.79
C LYS A 151 6.85 -1.66 8.18
N SER A 152 6.42 -2.38 9.22
CA SER A 152 7.04 -3.64 9.64
C SER A 152 6.58 -4.84 8.84
N GLY A 153 5.40 -4.74 8.22
CA GLY A 153 4.73 -5.85 7.57
C GLY A 153 3.86 -6.70 8.51
N LEU A 154 3.82 -6.40 9.82
CA LEU A 154 3.09 -7.20 10.80
C LEU A 154 1.58 -7.28 10.51
N THR A 155 0.92 -6.16 10.21
CA THR A 155 -0.50 -6.13 9.84
C THR A 155 -0.77 -6.95 8.57
N THR A 156 0.11 -6.85 7.57
CA THR A 156 0.01 -7.67 6.35
C THR A 156 0.20 -9.15 6.65
N TYR A 157 1.18 -9.52 7.47
CA TYR A 157 1.41 -10.90 7.90
C TYR A 157 0.18 -11.47 8.61
N ASN A 158 -0.38 -10.75 9.57
CA ASN A 158 -1.58 -11.15 10.30
C ASN A 158 -2.77 -11.38 9.36
N ALA A 159 -2.94 -10.50 8.37
CA ALA A 159 -3.97 -10.64 7.35
C ALA A 159 -3.79 -11.89 6.49
N ILE A 160 -2.55 -12.18 6.06
CA ILE A 160 -2.23 -13.40 5.30
C ILE A 160 -2.54 -14.64 6.15
N CYS A 161 -2.08 -14.70 7.40
CA CYS A 161 -2.35 -15.82 8.28
C CYS A 161 -3.85 -16.02 8.54
N ALA A 162 -4.61 -14.93 8.67
CA ALA A 162 -6.07 -15.01 8.79
C ALA A 162 -6.69 -15.61 7.53
N ILE A 163 -6.32 -15.11 6.35
CA ILE A 163 -6.80 -15.62 5.05
C ILE A 163 -6.49 -17.12 4.91
N GLU A 164 -5.25 -17.53 5.16
CA GLU A 164 -4.81 -18.94 5.09
C GLU A 164 -5.62 -19.83 6.04
N LYS A 165 -5.83 -19.38 7.29
CA LYS A 165 -6.61 -20.10 8.31
C LYS A 165 -8.07 -20.29 7.91
N TYR A 166 -8.70 -19.29 7.31
CA TYR A 166 -10.12 -19.33 6.99
C TYR A 166 -10.45 -19.95 5.63
N MET A 167 -9.57 -19.85 4.63
CA MET A 167 -9.86 -20.29 3.25
C MET A 167 -9.42 -21.73 2.95
N ASN A 168 -8.90 -22.48 3.92
CA ASN A 168 -8.43 -23.86 3.76
C ASN A 168 -7.49 -24.05 2.54
N THR A 169 -6.67 -23.03 2.27
CA THR A 169 -5.48 -22.96 1.40
C THR A 169 -5.55 -23.37 -0.07
N GLN A 170 -6.66 -23.87 -0.60
CA GLN A 170 -6.68 -24.25 -2.02
C GLN A 170 -6.87 -23.01 -2.92
N ASN A 171 -5.73 -22.50 -3.40
CA ASN A 171 -5.56 -21.54 -4.48
C ASN A 171 -5.95 -20.08 -4.18
N VAL A 172 -5.40 -19.50 -3.11
CA VAL A 172 -5.46 -18.04 -2.90
C VAL A 172 -4.16 -17.39 -3.36
N SER A 173 -4.24 -16.40 -4.25
CA SER A 173 -3.08 -15.56 -4.62
C SER A 173 -3.20 -14.21 -3.95
N ILE A 174 -2.13 -13.72 -3.33
CA ILE A 174 -2.12 -12.46 -2.60
C ILE A 174 -1.22 -11.45 -3.31
N GLY A 175 -1.65 -10.20 -3.39
CA GLY A 175 -0.79 -9.04 -3.68
C GLY A 175 -0.98 -7.96 -2.61
N ILE A 176 -0.06 -7.00 -2.55
CA ILE A 176 -0.09 -5.89 -1.60
C ILE A 176 -0.03 -4.56 -2.36
N LEU A 177 -0.88 -3.61 -2.03
CA LEU A 177 -0.91 -2.26 -2.58
C LEU A 177 -0.82 -1.24 -1.43
N VAL A 178 0.17 -0.36 -1.47
CA VAL A 178 0.31 0.73 -0.50
C VAL A 178 0.64 2.06 -1.17
N ILE A 179 0.42 3.18 -0.48
CA ILE A 179 0.94 4.48 -0.96
C ILE A 179 2.46 4.47 -0.78
N SER A 180 2.91 4.16 0.43
CA SER A 180 4.31 4.31 0.82
C SER A 180 4.87 3.04 1.46
N VAL A 181 6.15 2.74 1.21
CA VAL A 181 6.91 1.71 1.94
C VAL A 181 7.97 2.40 2.80
N LEU A 182 8.23 1.88 4.00
CA LEU A 182 9.34 2.30 4.87
C LEU A 182 10.35 1.16 5.04
N PRO A 183 11.29 0.96 4.09
CA PRO A 183 12.16 -0.23 4.03
C PRO A 183 12.94 -0.53 5.32
N LYS A 184 13.42 0.50 6.02
CA LYS A 184 14.22 0.37 7.26
C LYS A 184 13.50 -0.37 8.37
N PHE A 185 12.16 -0.36 8.37
CA PHE A 185 11.35 -1.01 9.39
C PHE A 185 10.83 -2.39 8.99
N VAL A 186 11.02 -2.83 7.75
CA VAL A 186 10.45 -4.09 7.24
C VAL A 186 11.12 -5.29 7.90
N GLU A 187 10.31 -6.13 8.54
CA GLU A 187 10.77 -7.34 9.24
C GLU A 187 10.49 -8.58 8.39
N LEU A 188 11.38 -8.93 7.44
CA LEU A 188 11.15 -10.08 6.55
C LEU A 188 11.10 -11.44 7.25
N ASN A 189 11.69 -11.54 8.44
CA ASN A 189 11.73 -12.78 9.23
C ASN A 189 10.35 -13.21 9.76
N ILE A 190 9.35 -12.33 9.76
CA ILE A 190 7.98 -12.70 10.14
C ILE A 190 7.28 -13.49 9.00
N PHE A 191 7.73 -13.35 7.76
CA PHE A 191 7.14 -14.02 6.60
C PHE A 191 7.85 -15.35 6.30
N ASN A 192 7.05 -16.38 5.98
CA ASN A 192 7.57 -17.67 5.54
C ASN A 192 8.08 -17.59 4.08
N SER A 193 8.93 -18.55 3.65
CA SER A 193 9.52 -18.57 2.30
C SER A 193 8.50 -18.49 1.17
N ASN A 194 7.31 -19.09 1.34
CA ASN A 194 6.25 -19.04 0.34
C ASN A 194 5.59 -17.66 0.21
N GLN A 195 5.71 -16.81 1.24
CA GLN A 195 5.16 -15.45 1.27
C GLN A 195 6.17 -14.42 0.74
N HIS A 196 7.44 -14.80 0.55
CA HIS A 196 8.52 -13.91 0.10
C HIS A 196 8.37 -13.43 -1.35
N ASP A 197 7.66 -14.18 -2.18
CA ASP A 197 7.42 -13.86 -3.59
C ASP A 197 6.09 -13.10 -3.83
N ILE A 198 5.39 -12.69 -2.76
CA ILE A 198 4.17 -11.87 -2.87
C ILE A 198 4.52 -10.54 -3.58
N PRO A 199 3.79 -10.18 -4.66
CA PRO A 199 3.98 -8.90 -5.33
C PRO A 199 3.50 -7.76 -4.43
N ILE A 200 4.31 -6.71 -4.34
CA ILE A 200 3.97 -5.46 -3.68
C ILE A 200 4.06 -4.29 -4.67
N TYR A 201 3.02 -3.46 -4.66
CA TYR A 201 2.86 -2.27 -5.48
C TYR A 201 2.83 -1.04 -4.57
N TYR A 202 3.60 -0.03 -4.91
CA TYR A 202 3.67 1.20 -4.13
C TYR A 202 4.07 2.41 -4.97
N LEU A 203 3.66 3.61 -4.53
CA LEU A 203 3.97 4.87 -5.22
C LEU A 203 5.34 5.43 -4.82
N THR A 204 5.71 5.22 -3.55
CA THR A 204 6.94 5.80 -3.00
C THR A 204 7.52 4.92 -1.91
N SER A 205 8.83 5.03 -1.70
CA SER A 205 9.55 4.34 -0.64
C SER A 205 10.65 5.24 -0.13
N TRP A 206 10.75 5.41 1.18
CA TRP A 206 11.73 6.29 1.77
C TRP A 206 12.12 5.88 3.20
N ASP A 207 13.26 6.41 3.62
CA ASP A 207 13.65 6.46 5.02
C ASP A 207 13.08 7.73 5.68
N VAL A 208 12.50 7.59 6.87
CA VAL A 208 11.80 8.67 7.58
C VAL A 208 12.75 9.80 7.98
N GLU A 209 13.91 9.47 8.54
CA GLU A 209 14.90 10.48 8.97
C GLU A 209 15.40 11.29 7.77
N SER A 210 15.63 10.59 6.67
CA SER A 210 16.18 11.19 5.45
C SER A 210 15.14 12.06 4.71
N ILE A 211 13.85 11.68 4.69
CA ILE A 211 12.78 12.50 4.07
C ILE A 211 12.52 13.76 4.90
N GLU A 212 12.54 13.67 6.23
CA GLU A 212 12.38 14.83 7.11
C GLU A 212 13.53 15.85 6.92
N LYS A 213 14.78 15.35 6.87
CA LYS A 213 15.95 16.19 6.57
C LYS A 213 15.82 16.85 5.20
N ALA A 214 15.40 16.09 4.19
CA ALA A 214 15.24 16.59 2.84
C ALA A 214 14.15 17.67 2.77
N LEU A 215 12.96 17.45 3.36
CA LEU A 215 11.88 18.44 3.41
C LEU A 215 12.27 19.75 4.13
N ASN A 216 13.08 19.65 5.19
CA ASN A 216 13.61 20.84 5.88
C ASN A 216 14.56 21.67 4.99
N ASN A 217 15.34 20.99 4.14
CA ASN A 217 16.22 21.64 3.16
C ASN A 217 15.47 22.07 1.89
N HIS A 218 14.33 21.44 1.61
CA HIS A 218 13.48 21.72 0.44
C HIS A 218 12.61 22.97 0.62
N LYS A 219 12.68 23.62 1.79
CA LYS A 219 12.18 24.99 1.97
C LYS A 219 13.11 25.98 1.28
N THR A 220 12.89 26.20 0.00
CA THR A 220 13.08 27.47 -0.74
C THR A 220 12.65 27.21 -2.19
N PRO A 221 11.82 28.09 -2.80
CA PRO A 221 11.87 29.55 -2.70
C PRO A 221 10.97 30.17 -1.64
#